data_AF-A0A932UTD1-F1
#
_entry.id   AF-A0A932UTD1-F1
#
_cell.length_a   1.000
_cell.length_b   1.000
_cell.length_c   1.000
_cell.angle_alpha   90.00
_cell.angle_beta   90.00
_cell.angle_gamma   90.00
#
_symmetry.space_group_name_H-M   'P 1'
#
loop_
_entity.id
_entity.type
_entity.pdbx_description
1 polymer ?
#
loop_
_entity_poly.entity_id
_entity_poly.type
_entity_poly.pdbx_seq_one_letter_code
_entity_poly.pdbx_strand_id
1 'polypeptide(L)'
;MGTAPGRLAEAACEITLENLQEFPEGRKVLTCIQCGLCAGTCPYGEVMGYPPRRIIGMLRAGMLEKVFTSDSLLNCVACYACMAKCPRGIRLTEVLLPLVKEQTFVHLPEVPAELQKALENTLRYGNPQGESPRKRTDWVKTLEVPIRILGQDPKPVDVLWFVECYT
;
A
#
# COMPACT_ATOMS: atom_id res chain seq x y z
N MET A 1 36.17 23.62 -16.01
CA MET A 1 35.53 24.16 -14.80
C MET A 1 34.06 23.76 -14.86
N GLY A 2 33.76 22.52 -14.51
CA GLY A 2 32.41 21.97 -14.55
C GLY A 2 31.75 22.21 -13.20
N THR A 3 30.68 23.02 -13.20
CA THR A 3 29.82 23.22 -12.04
C THR A 3 29.06 21.93 -11.78
N ALA A 4 29.34 21.30 -10.63
CA ALA A 4 28.58 20.16 -10.13
C ALA A 4 27.09 20.54 -10.00
N PRO A 5 26.16 19.72 -10.51
CA PRO A 5 24.73 19.98 -10.35
C PRO A 5 24.38 19.93 -8.86
N GLY A 6 23.73 21.00 -8.42
CA GLY A 6 23.45 21.31 -7.03
C GLY A 6 22.63 20.24 -6.33
N ARG A 7 22.93 20.11 -5.03
CA ARG A 7 22.17 19.38 -4.02
C ARG A 7 20.67 19.59 -4.19
N LEU A 8 19.98 18.55 -4.64
CA LEU A 8 18.53 18.37 -4.48
C LEU A 8 18.23 17.18 -3.54
N ALA A 9 19.16 16.81 -2.67
CA ALA A 9 19.12 15.56 -1.92
C ALA A 9 18.60 15.65 -0.47
N GLU A 10 18.25 16.84 0.05
CA GLU A 10 18.08 17.03 1.51
C GLU A 10 16.62 17.23 1.99
N ALA A 11 15.60 16.82 1.22
CA ALA A 11 14.21 17.00 1.66
C ALA A 11 13.24 15.85 1.35
N ALA A 12 13.72 14.60 1.40
CA ALA A 12 12.84 13.49 1.72
C ALA A 12 12.84 13.33 3.25
N CYS A 13 11.67 13.25 3.88
CA CYS A 13 11.59 12.89 5.30
C CYS A 13 12.06 11.45 5.44
N GLU A 14 13.37 11.25 5.64
CA GLU A 14 13.96 9.94 5.88
C GLU A 14 13.34 9.38 7.17
N ILE A 15 12.57 8.31 7.05
CA ILE A 15 12.15 7.57 8.25
C ILE A 15 13.42 7.03 8.88
N THR A 16 13.71 7.50 10.09
CA THR A 16 14.72 6.95 10.97
C THR A 16 14.08 6.08 12.04
N LEU A 17 14.88 5.23 12.70
CA LEU A 17 14.41 4.44 13.82
C LEU A 17 14.01 5.36 15.00
N GLU A 18 14.66 6.51 15.12
CA GLU A 18 14.34 7.55 16.10
C GLU A 18 12.95 8.13 15.85
N ASN A 19 12.68 8.60 14.63
CA ASN A 19 11.38 9.19 14.27
C ASN A 19 10.24 8.17 14.38
N LEU A 20 10.50 6.91 14.03
CA LEU A 20 9.51 5.83 14.19
C LEU A 20 9.15 5.59 15.67
N GLN A 21 10.08 5.81 16.61
CA GLN A 21 9.84 5.63 18.04
C GLN A 21 9.08 6.78 18.71
N GLU A 22 9.01 7.94 18.07
CA GLU A 22 8.22 9.08 18.56
C GLU A 22 6.72 8.75 18.53
N PHE A 23 6.29 7.98 17.54
CA PHE A 23 4.91 7.51 17.43
C PHE A 23 4.69 6.28 18.34
N PRO A 24 3.66 6.29 19.22
CA PRO A 24 3.38 5.17 20.13
C PRO A 24 3.27 3.81 19.41
N GLU A 25 2.66 3.79 18.23
CA GLU A 25 2.49 2.57 17.45
C GLU A 25 3.76 2.15 16.69
N GLY A 26 4.61 3.11 16.30
CA GLY A 26 5.91 2.81 15.71
C GLY A 26 6.87 2.23 16.76
N ARG A 27 6.86 2.75 17.99
CA ARG A 27 7.66 2.22 19.12
C ARG A 27 7.39 0.74 19.42
N LYS A 28 6.18 0.22 19.13
CA LYS A 28 5.85 -1.21 19.30
C LYS A 28 6.74 -2.12 18.47
N VAL A 29 7.40 -1.63 17.43
CA VAL A 29 8.41 -2.39 16.66
C VAL A 29 9.52 -2.94 17.56
N LEU A 30 9.91 -2.21 18.61
CA LEU A 30 10.94 -2.61 19.58
C LEU A 30 10.51 -3.81 20.44
N THR A 31 9.20 -4.01 20.59
CA THR A 31 8.64 -5.13 21.35
C THR A 31 8.64 -6.45 20.58
N CYS A 32 9.04 -6.43 19.30
CA CYS A 32 9.09 -7.61 18.44
C CYS A 32 10.07 -8.65 19.00
N ILE A 33 9.60 -9.87 19.20
CA ILE A 33 10.41 -11.02 19.64
C ILE A 33 10.95 -11.86 18.48
N GLN A 34 10.83 -11.38 17.24
CA GLN A 34 11.31 -12.07 16.03
C GLN A 34 10.78 -13.51 15.83
N CYS A 35 9.59 -13.83 16.38
CA CYS A 35 8.98 -15.17 16.28
C CYS A 35 8.69 -15.67 14.85
N GLY A 36 8.59 -14.78 13.86
CA GLY A 36 8.42 -15.14 12.45
C GLY A 36 7.02 -15.51 11.98
N LEU A 37 6.03 -15.47 12.87
CA LEU A 37 4.64 -15.75 12.49
C LEU A 37 4.13 -14.81 11.38
N CYS A 38 4.54 -13.54 11.38
CA CYS A 38 4.23 -12.59 10.32
C CYS A 38 4.83 -12.97 8.95
N ALA A 39 6.00 -13.60 8.92
CA ALA A 39 6.62 -14.08 7.69
C ALA A 39 5.95 -15.39 7.23
N GLY A 40 5.70 -16.33 8.14
CA GLY A 40 5.08 -17.62 7.82
C GLY A 40 3.61 -17.54 7.41
N THR A 41 2.87 -16.52 7.87
CA THR A 41 1.48 -16.30 7.45
C THR A 41 1.35 -15.42 6.21
N CYS A 42 2.43 -14.83 5.72
CA CYS A 42 2.39 -13.94 4.56
C CYS A 42 2.20 -14.78 3.29
N PRO A 43 1.15 -14.56 2.50
CA PRO A 43 0.93 -15.32 1.26
C PRO A 43 2.03 -15.08 0.21
N TYR A 44 2.73 -13.94 0.29
CA TYR A 44 3.85 -13.59 -0.59
C TYR A 44 5.22 -13.80 0.08
N GLY A 45 5.27 -14.43 1.27
CA GLY A 45 6.49 -14.52 2.06
C GLY A 45 7.66 -15.19 1.33
N GLU A 46 7.37 -16.13 0.43
CA GLU A 46 8.38 -16.88 -0.35
C GLU A 46 8.97 -16.10 -1.52
N VAL A 47 8.22 -15.14 -2.08
CA VAL A 47 8.65 -14.33 -3.23
C VAL A 47 9.22 -12.97 -2.81
N MET A 48 8.99 -12.54 -1.57
CA MET A 48 9.59 -11.34 -1.02
C MET A 48 11.06 -11.57 -0.66
N GLY A 49 11.98 -10.72 -1.14
CA GLY A 49 13.38 -10.73 -0.68
C GLY A 49 13.49 -10.49 0.84
N TYR A 50 12.65 -9.59 1.36
CA TYR A 50 12.50 -9.29 2.78
C TYR A 50 11.05 -9.49 3.23
N PRO A 51 10.68 -10.68 3.76
CA PRO A 51 9.38 -10.87 4.39
C PRO A 51 9.23 -10.01 5.66
N PRO A 52 8.00 -9.81 6.17
CA PRO A 52 7.72 -8.85 7.24
C PRO A 52 8.60 -8.98 8.49
N ARG A 53 8.98 -10.20 8.89
CA ARG A 53 9.91 -10.42 10.01
C ARG A 53 11.28 -9.79 9.76
N ARG A 54 11.84 -10.00 8.56
CA ARG A 54 13.15 -9.47 8.17
C ARG A 54 13.12 -7.95 8.09
N ILE A 55 12.04 -7.38 7.53
CA ILE A 55 11.81 -5.93 7.53
C ILE A 55 11.92 -5.38 8.96
N ILE A 56 11.16 -5.93 9.92
CA ILE A 56 11.23 -5.49 11.32
C ILE A 56 12.65 -5.62 11.90
N GLY A 57 13.35 -6.71 11.59
CA GLY A 57 14.73 -6.92 12.05
C GLY A 57 15.69 -5.87 11.51
N MET A 58 15.58 -5.54 10.22
CA MET A 58 16.39 -4.53 9.55
C MET A 58 16.08 -3.13 10.06
N LEU A 59 14.80 -2.79 10.27
CA LEU A 59 14.39 -1.52 10.87
C LEU A 59 15.05 -1.32 12.24
N ARG A 60 15.01 -2.35 13.09
CA ARG A 60 15.64 -2.33 14.42
C ARG A 60 17.16 -2.28 14.39
N ALA A 61 17.78 -2.77 13.31
CA ALA A 61 19.22 -2.75 13.11
C ALA A 61 19.72 -1.45 12.43
N GLY A 62 18.83 -0.49 12.15
CA GLY A 62 19.17 0.73 11.42
C GLY A 62 19.49 0.51 9.94
N MET A 63 19.15 -0.66 9.39
CA MET A 63 19.44 -1.02 7.99
C MET A 63 18.32 -0.56 7.04
N LEU A 64 17.90 0.69 7.17
CA LEU A 64 16.69 1.26 6.54
C LEU A 64 16.83 1.35 5.02
N GLU A 65 17.98 1.80 4.54
CA GLU A 65 18.30 1.88 3.10
C GLU A 65 18.06 0.58 2.34
N LYS A 66 18.45 -0.56 2.92
CA LYS A 66 18.23 -1.87 2.29
C LYS A 66 16.75 -2.25 2.23
N VAL A 67 15.93 -1.74 3.14
CA VAL A 67 14.49 -1.96 3.12
C VAL A 67 13.85 -1.10 2.03
N PHE A 68 14.18 0.19 2.00
CA PHE A 68 13.58 1.17 1.08
C PHE A 68 13.97 0.95 -0.39
N THR A 69 15.19 0.44 -0.64
CA THR A 69 15.65 0.13 -2.00
C THR A 69 15.19 -1.23 -2.52
N SER A 70 14.43 -1.99 -1.71
CA SER A 70 13.90 -3.30 -2.12
C SER A 70 12.48 -3.20 -2.67
N ASP A 71 12.16 -4.07 -3.62
CA ASP A 71 10.80 -4.27 -4.14
C ASP A 71 9.88 -5.04 -3.17
N SER A 72 10.40 -5.50 -2.03
CA SER A 72 9.70 -6.43 -1.15
C SER A 72 8.37 -5.86 -0.66
N LEU A 73 8.30 -4.56 -0.38
CA LEU A 73 7.06 -3.91 0.07
C LEU A 73 6.01 -3.69 -1.03
N LEU A 74 6.39 -3.77 -2.30
CA LEU A 74 5.44 -3.75 -3.41
C LEU A 74 4.55 -5.00 -3.43
N ASN A 75 5.06 -6.13 -2.90
CA ASN A 75 4.32 -7.39 -2.77
C ASN A 75 3.33 -7.40 -1.58
N CYS A 76 3.37 -6.40 -0.70
CA CYS A 76 2.41 -6.32 0.39
C CYS A 76 1.03 -5.89 -0.12
N VAL A 77 0.08 -6.83 -0.10
CA VAL A 77 -1.33 -6.62 -0.50
C VAL A 77 -2.25 -6.18 0.65
N ALA A 78 -1.67 -5.82 1.80
CA ALA A 78 -2.41 -5.39 2.99
C ALA A 78 -3.56 -6.35 3.40
N CYS A 79 -3.32 -7.67 3.41
CA CYS A 79 -4.31 -8.69 3.78
C CYS A 79 -4.55 -8.86 5.29
N TYR A 80 -3.86 -8.07 6.14
CA TYR A 80 -3.96 -8.09 7.61
C TYR A 80 -3.58 -9.39 8.34
N ALA A 81 -3.27 -10.49 7.64
CA ALA A 81 -2.95 -11.77 8.27
C ALA A 81 -1.78 -11.69 9.27
N CYS A 82 -0.71 -10.97 8.92
CA CYS A 82 0.46 -10.81 9.79
C CYS A 82 0.17 -10.00 11.05
N MET A 83 -0.74 -9.03 10.98
CA MET A 83 -1.18 -8.24 12.12
C MET A 83 -2.06 -9.08 13.05
N ALA A 84 -3.07 -9.76 12.50
CA ALA A 84 -4.02 -10.56 13.26
C ALA A 84 -3.33 -11.66 14.07
N LYS A 85 -2.23 -12.21 13.56
CA LYS A 85 -1.48 -13.28 14.22
C LYS A 85 -0.35 -12.78 15.14
N CYS A 86 -0.05 -11.48 15.19
CA CYS A 86 1.12 -11.01 15.94
C CYS A 86 0.92 -11.17 17.46
N PRO A 87 1.74 -11.98 18.18
CA PRO A 87 1.60 -12.17 19.63
C PRO A 87 2.00 -10.93 20.45
N ARG A 88 2.64 -9.95 19.80
CA ARG A 88 3.04 -8.68 20.39
C ARG A 88 2.08 -7.53 20.03
N GLY A 89 1.05 -7.80 19.23
CA GLY A 89 0.08 -6.79 18.82
C GLY A 89 0.70 -5.65 18.01
N ILE A 90 1.75 -5.92 17.23
CA ILE A 90 2.36 -4.91 16.36
C ILE A 90 1.40 -4.64 15.20
N ARG A 91 1.08 -3.37 14.95
CA ARG A 91 0.22 -2.95 13.85
C ARG A 91 1.00 -2.90 12.54
N LEU A 92 1.41 -4.07 12.04
CA LEU A 92 2.23 -4.18 10.82
C LEU A 92 1.55 -3.53 9.61
N THR A 93 0.32 -3.96 9.29
CA THR A 93 -0.37 -3.56 8.06
C THR A 93 -0.89 -2.12 8.07
N GLU A 94 -1.21 -1.57 9.25
CA GLU A 94 -1.82 -0.23 9.36
C GLU A 94 -0.80 0.88 9.62
N VAL A 95 0.34 0.56 10.24
CA VAL A 95 1.32 1.57 10.65
C VAL A 95 2.67 1.27 10.04
N LEU A 96 3.28 0.13 10.40
CA LEU A 96 4.69 -0.10 10.08
C LEU A 96 4.95 -0.25 8.58
N LEU A 97 4.23 -1.14 7.90
CA LEU A 97 4.48 -1.44 6.48
C LEU A 97 4.08 -0.26 5.57
N PRO A 98 2.96 0.46 5.80
CA PRO A 98 2.65 1.67 5.03
C PRO A 98 3.75 2.73 5.11
N LEU A 99 4.23 3.04 6.32
CA LEU A 99 5.30 4.02 6.53
C LEU A 99 6.57 3.66 5.73
N VAL A 100 6.99 2.40 5.80
CA VAL A 100 8.18 1.94 5.08
C VAL A 100 7.93 1.88 3.56
N LYS A 101 6.69 1.60 3.14
CA LYS A 101 6.29 1.57 1.73
C LYS A 101 6.29 2.96 1.11
N GLU A 102 5.87 3.99 1.86
CA GLU A 102 5.97 5.40 1.42
C GLU A 102 7.42 5.78 1.12
N GLN A 103 8.36 5.41 2.01
CA GLN A 103 9.79 5.63 1.77
C GLN A 103 10.27 4.85 0.55
N THR A 104 9.84 3.59 0.41
CA THR A 104 10.16 2.79 -0.77
C THR A 104 9.75 3.53 -2.05
N PHE A 105 8.56 4.15 -2.11
CA PHE A 105 8.14 4.92 -3.28
C PHE A 105 9.01 6.15 -3.57
N VAL A 106 9.53 6.82 -2.54
CA VAL A 106 10.42 7.98 -2.70
C VAL A 106 11.82 7.56 -3.17
N HIS A 107 12.30 6.39 -2.74
CA HIS A 107 13.63 5.88 -3.04
C HIS A 107 13.70 4.96 -4.26
N LEU A 108 12.55 4.58 -4.84
CA LEU A 108 12.51 3.79 -6.06
C LEU A 108 13.13 4.60 -7.22
N PRO A 109 14.10 4.02 -7.96
CA PRO A 109 14.73 4.72 -9.09
C PRO A 109 13.72 5.00 -10.20
N GLU A 110 12.72 4.13 -10.36
CA GLU A 110 11.62 4.28 -11.29
C GLU A 110 10.35 3.70 -10.65
N VAL A 111 9.25 4.44 -10.77
CA VAL A 111 7.93 3.95 -10.35
C VAL A 111 7.41 2.99 -11.42
N PRO A 112 6.89 1.80 -11.07
CA PRO A 112 6.32 0.88 -12.05
C PRO A 112 5.28 1.56 -12.94
N ALA A 113 5.39 1.36 -14.26
CA ALA A 113 4.56 2.04 -15.25
C ALA A 113 3.05 1.82 -15.02
N GLU A 114 2.67 0.63 -14.55
CA GLU A 114 1.29 0.30 -14.21
C GLU A 114 0.77 1.15 -13.04
N LEU A 115 1.61 1.38 -12.03
CA LEU A 115 1.26 2.23 -10.89
C LEU A 115 1.16 3.69 -11.32
N GLN A 116 2.12 4.17 -12.12
CA GLN A 116 2.09 5.53 -12.65
C GLN A 116 0.80 5.78 -13.45
N LYS A 117 0.47 4.86 -14.37
CA LYS A 117 -0.76 4.92 -15.16
C LYS A 117 -2.02 4.90 -14.29
N ALA A 118 -2.06 4.05 -13.27
CA ALA A 118 -3.20 3.98 -12.35
C ALA A 118 -3.40 5.29 -11.57
N LEU A 119 -2.31 5.94 -11.12
CA LEU A 119 -2.36 7.24 -10.45
C LEU A 119 -2.82 8.35 -11.40
N GLU A 120 -2.28 8.40 -12.62
CA GLU A 120 -2.71 9.35 -13.65
C GLU A 120 -4.19 9.18 -14.01
N ASN A 121 -4.64 7.95 -14.18
CA ASN A 121 -6.03 7.62 -14.44
C ASN A 121 -6.93 8.07 -13.29
N THR A 122 -6.49 7.85 -12.04
CA THR A 122 -7.24 8.27 -10.86
C THR A 122 -7.41 9.79 -10.83
N LEU A 123 -6.36 10.56 -11.14
CA LEU A 123 -6.42 12.02 -11.19
C LEU A 123 -7.30 12.54 -12.34
N ARG A 124 -7.30 11.87 -13.50
CA ARG A 124 -8.05 12.31 -14.69
C ARG A 124 -9.51 11.86 -14.70
N TYR A 125 -9.77 10.62 -14.31
CA TYR A 125 -11.07 9.94 -14.46
C TYR A 125 -11.74 9.59 -13.12
N GLY A 126 -11.05 9.78 -12.00
CA GLY A 126 -11.55 9.39 -10.68
C GLY A 126 -11.55 7.87 -10.44
N ASN A 127 -10.84 7.10 -11.27
CA ASN A 127 -10.67 5.65 -11.13
C ASN A 127 -9.33 5.18 -11.74
N PRO A 128 -8.72 4.09 -11.23
CA PRO A 128 -7.43 3.62 -11.71
C PRO A 128 -7.47 2.96 -13.11
N GLN A 129 -8.64 2.50 -13.57
CA GLN A 129 -8.80 1.85 -14.87
C GLN A 129 -8.76 2.84 -16.04
N GLY A 130 -9.00 4.13 -15.77
CA GLY A 130 -9.10 5.17 -16.81
C GLY A 130 -10.43 5.14 -17.56
N GLU A 131 -11.44 4.48 -16.99
CA GLU A 131 -12.75 4.34 -17.60
C GLU A 131 -13.61 5.58 -17.41
N SER A 132 -14.47 5.86 -18.39
CA SER A 132 -15.38 7.01 -18.30
C SER A 132 -16.47 6.75 -17.26
N PRO A 133 -16.82 7.73 -16.40
CA PRO A 133 -17.96 7.61 -15.49
C PRO A 133 -19.29 7.24 -16.17
N ARG A 134 -19.44 7.54 -17.46
CA ARG A 134 -20.65 7.20 -18.25
C ARG A 134 -20.82 5.70 -18.47
N LYS A 135 -19.72 4.93 -18.45
CA LYS A 135 -19.71 3.48 -18.66
C LYS A 135 -19.96 2.67 -17.37
N ARG A 136 -20.10 3.32 -16.21
CA ARG A 136 -20.27 2.66 -14.89
C ARG A 136 -21.42 1.65 -14.81
N THR A 137 -22.37 1.71 -15.74
CA THR A 137 -23.54 0.82 -15.77
C THR A 137 -23.46 -0.23 -16.88
N ASP A 138 -22.35 -0.28 -17.63
CA ASP A 138 -22.21 -1.18 -18.78
C ASP A 138 -22.20 -2.66 -18.36
N TRP A 139 -21.74 -2.98 -17.15
CA TRP A 139 -21.79 -4.34 -16.58
C TRP A 139 -23.23 -4.88 -16.47
N VAL A 140 -24.25 -4.02 -16.41
CA VAL A 140 -25.66 -4.44 -16.38
C VAL A 140 -26.10 -5.05 -17.71
N LYS A 141 -25.49 -4.66 -18.83
CA LYS A 141 -25.91 -5.06 -20.18
C LYS A 141 -25.80 -6.56 -20.43
N THR A 142 -24.92 -7.25 -19.71
CA THR A 142 -24.69 -8.70 -19.85
C THR A 142 -25.50 -9.53 -18.87
N LEU A 143 -26.35 -8.91 -18.03
CA LEU A 143 -27.14 -9.61 -17.03
C LEU A 143 -28.54 -9.94 -17.56
N GLU A 144 -29.01 -11.13 -17.23
CA GLU A 144 -30.37 -11.58 -17.53
C GLU A 144 -31.41 -11.00 -16.56
N VAL A 145 -30.95 -10.43 -15.44
CA VAL A 145 -31.79 -9.84 -14.41
C VAL A 145 -31.92 -8.34 -14.67
N PRO A 146 -33.15 -7.77 -14.66
CA PRO A 146 -33.33 -6.33 -14.82
C PRO A 146 -32.77 -5.58 -13.60
N ILE A 147 -31.75 -4.76 -13.81
CA ILE A 147 -31.16 -3.90 -12.77
C ILE A 147 -31.64 -2.46 -12.97
N ARG A 148 -32.24 -1.90 -11.91
CA ARG A 148 -32.69 -0.50 -11.91
C ARG A 148 -31.52 0.45 -11.67
N ILE A 149 -31.28 1.36 -12.62
CA ILE A 149 -30.21 2.37 -12.52
C ILE A 149 -30.79 3.66 -11.95
N LEU A 150 -30.43 3.99 -10.71
CA LEU A 150 -30.94 5.19 -10.01
C LEU A 150 -30.65 6.51 -10.72
N GLY A 151 -29.53 6.61 -11.46
CA GLY A 151 -29.21 7.81 -12.24
C GLY A 151 -30.17 8.07 -13.40
N GLN A 152 -30.93 7.06 -13.83
CA GLN A 152 -31.92 7.15 -14.91
C GLN A 152 -33.36 7.20 -14.38
N ASP A 153 -33.64 6.53 -13.27
CA ASP A 153 -34.95 6.51 -12.61
C ASP A 153 -34.80 6.83 -11.10
N PRO A 154 -34.83 8.12 -10.71
CA PRO A 154 -34.45 8.57 -9.36
C PRO A 154 -35.58 8.46 -8.32
N LYS A 155 -36.47 7.47 -8.43
CA LYS A 155 -37.50 7.22 -7.40
C LYS A 155 -36.86 6.54 -6.17
N PRO A 156 -37.47 6.67 -4.99
CA PRO A 156 -37.03 5.95 -3.80
C PRO A 156 -36.89 4.44 -4.03
N VAL A 157 -35.97 3.83 -3.28
CA VAL A 157 -35.75 2.38 -3.19
C VAL A 157 -35.63 2.00 -1.73
N ASP A 158 -36.13 0.83 -1.38
CA ASP A 158 -35.98 0.28 -0.02
C ASP A 158 -34.57 -0.26 0.21
N VAL A 159 -33.90 -0.72 -0.86
CA VAL A 159 -32.56 -1.29 -0.83
C VAL A 159 -31.72 -0.68 -1.98
N LEU A 160 -30.57 -0.10 -1.61
CA LEU A 160 -29.56 0.36 -2.57
C LEU A 160 -28.38 -0.61 -2.53
N TRP A 161 -28.12 -1.29 -3.64
CA TRP A 161 -26.89 -2.04 -3.82
C TRP A 161 -25.79 -1.09 -4.29
N PHE A 162 -24.80 -0.82 -3.43
CA PHE A 162 -23.60 -0.11 -3.82
C PHE A 162 -22.58 -1.11 -4.38
N VAL A 163 -22.41 -1.11 -5.70
CA VAL A 163 -21.36 -1.90 -6.34
C VAL A 163 -20.08 -1.09 -6.20
N GLU A 164 -19.18 -1.55 -5.33
CA GLU A 164 -17.84 -0.99 -5.21
C GLU A 164 -17.08 -1.10 -6.53
N CYS A 165 -15.97 -0.38 -6.66
CA CYS A 165 -15.23 -0.26 -7.91
C CYS A 165 -14.68 -1.61 -8.42
N TYR A 166 -15.47 -2.36 -9.21
CA TYR A 166 -14.99 -3.37 -10.15
C TYR A 166 -15.85 -3.40 -11.41
N THR A 167 -15.59 -2.46 -12.32
CA THR A 167 -15.24 -2.61 -13.75
C THR A 167 -15.38 -1.26 -14.44
#